data_AF-A0A963EHU0-F1
#
_entry.id   AF-A0A963EHU0-F1
#
_cell.length_a   1.000
_cell.length_b   1.000
_cell.length_c   1.000
_cell.angle_alpha   90.00
_cell.angle_beta   90.00
_cell.angle_gamma   90.00
#
_symmetry.space_group_name_H-M   'P 1'
#
loop_
_entity.id
_entity.type
_entity.pdbx_description
1 polymer ?
#
loop_
_entity_poly.entity_id
_entity_poly.type
_entity_poly.pdbx_seq_one_letter_code
_entity_poly.pdbx_strand_id
1 'polypeptide(L)' 'GRIVREMLPKAHFATVYAKPAGRDIVDTFITEVSQDTWILFPWDQEVAQSKPIIERYRSDGKA' A
#
# COMPACT_ATOMS: atom_id res chain seq x y z
N GLY A 1 12.08 -11.03 -0.73
CA GLY A 1 11.42 -12.14 -1.43
C GLY A 1 12.39 -13.28 -1.70
N ARG A 2 13.19 -13.20 -2.78
CA ARG A 2 14.14 -14.24 -3.20
C ARG A 2 15.02 -14.79 -2.06
N ILE A 3 15.69 -13.92 -1.30
CA ILE A 3 16.53 -14.33 -0.16
C ILE A 3 15.75 -15.14 0.88
N VAL A 4 14.54 -14.72 1.22
CA VAL A 4 13.70 -15.42 2.21
C VAL A 4 13.28 -16.80 1.68
N ARG A 5 13.06 -16.93 0.35
CA ARG A 5 12.76 -18.22 -0.30
C ARG A 5 13.97 -19.16 -0.26
N GLU A 6 15.19 -18.66 -0.40
CA GLU A 6 16.41 -19.47 -0.23
C GLU A 6 16.56 -19.97 1.21
N MET A 7 16.23 -19.14 2.20
CA MET A 7 16.28 -19.51 3.62
C MET A 7 15.18 -20.51 4.01
N LEU A 8 13.99 -20.37 3.43
CA LEU A 8 12.80 -21.19 3.75
C LEU A 8 12.19 -21.78 2.47
N PRO A 9 12.88 -22.74 1.80
CA PRO A 9 12.50 -23.20 0.47
C PRO A 9 11.20 -24.00 0.44
N LYS A 10 10.76 -24.54 1.58
CA LYS A 10 9.54 -25.34 1.71
C LYS A 10 8.34 -24.57 2.23
N ALA A 11 8.51 -23.28 2.56
CA ALA A 11 7.44 -22.49 3.16
C ALA A 11 6.52 -21.89 2.09
N HIS A 12 5.22 -21.83 2.41
CA HIS A 12 4.20 -21.19 1.60
C HIS A 12 4.17 -19.68 1.86
N PHE A 13 4.37 -18.88 0.83
CA PHE A 13 4.45 -17.42 0.91
C PHE A 13 3.13 -16.82 0.46
N ALA A 14 2.45 -16.13 1.37
CA ALA A 14 1.19 -15.45 1.09
C ALA A 14 1.31 -13.94 1.35
N THR A 15 0.61 -13.14 0.56
CA THR A 15 0.47 -11.68 0.76
C THR A 15 -0.98 -11.25 0.52
N VAL A 16 -1.40 -10.11 1.09
CA VAL A 16 -2.73 -9.55 0.79
C VAL A 16 -2.73 -8.89 -0.59
N TYR A 17 -1.71 -8.08 -0.87
CA TYR A 17 -1.55 -7.35 -2.13
C TYR A 17 -0.27 -7.78 -2.84
N ALA A 18 -0.35 -8.01 -4.15
CA ALA A 18 0.80 -8.32 -5.00
C ALA A 18 0.95 -7.26 -6.10
N LYS A 19 2.19 -6.80 -6.32
CA LYS A 19 2.58 -5.98 -7.47
C LYS A 19 3.29 -6.84 -8.52
N PRO A 20 3.23 -6.49 -9.82
CA PRO A 20 3.83 -7.29 -10.89
C PRO A 20 5.27 -7.71 -10.64
N ALA A 21 6.12 -6.81 -10.15
CA ALA A 21 7.55 -7.09 -9.91
C ALA A 21 7.83 -8.10 -8.77
N GLY A 22 6.85 -8.40 -7.92
CA GLY A 22 6.98 -9.36 -6.81
C GLY A 22 6.04 -10.56 -6.92
N ARG A 23 5.24 -10.63 -7.99
CA ARG A 23 4.16 -11.61 -8.15
C ARG A 23 4.68 -13.04 -8.30
N ASP A 24 5.83 -13.22 -8.94
CA ASP A 24 6.50 -14.50 -9.17
C ASP A 24 7.11 -15.12 -7.89
N ILE A 25 7.26 -14.33 -6.83
CA ILE A 25 7.94 -14.75 -5.59
C ILE A 25 6.96 -15.28 -4.53
N VAL A 26 5.65 -15.08 -4.70
CA VAL A 26 4.60 -15.47 -3.74
C VAL A 26 3.71 -16.59 -4.30
N ASP A 27 3.26 -17.48 -3.43
CA ASP A 27 2.42 -18.64 -3.80
C ASP A 27 0.94 -18.27 -3.82
N THR A 28 0.50 -17.39 -2.92
CA THR A 28 -0.89 -16.94 -2.84
C THR A 28 -0.98 -15.45 -2.56
N PHE A 29 -1.95 -14.81 -3.19
CA PHE A 29 -2.28 -13.41 -2.95
C PHE A 29 -3.78 -13.20 -3.20
N ILE A 30 -4.34 -12.15 -2.60
CA ILE A 30 -5.77 -11.84 -2.74
C ILE A 30 -6.01 -10.84 -3.86
N THR A 31 -5.24 -9.75 -3.90
CA THR A 31 -5.45 -8.68 -4.88
C THR A 31 -4.14 -8.33 -5.58
N GLU A 32 -4.14 -8.41 -6.90
CA GLU A 32 -3.08 -7.82 -7.71
C GLU A 32 -3.37 -6.33 -7.91
N VAL A 33 -2.36 -5.48 -7.74
CA VAL A 33 -2.45 -4.04 -7.99
C VAL A 33 -1.39 -3.63 -9.00
N SER A 34 -1.61 -2.53 -9.71
CA SER A 34 -0.61 -2.04 -10.67
C SER A 34 0.70 -1.67 -9.98
N GLN A 35 1.81 -1.74 -10.72
CA GLN A 35 3.13 -1.47 -10.16
C GLN A 35 3.24 -0.05 -9.57
N ASP A 36 2.60 0.92 -10.21
CA ASP A 36 2.52 2.34 -9.86
C ASP A 36 1.45 2.66 -8.80
N THR A 37 0.63 1.69 -8.39
CA THR A 37 -0.35 1.91 -7.31
C THR A 37 0.36 2.22 -5.98
N TRP A 38 0.02 3.35 -5.36
CA TRP A 38 0.38 3.65 -3.98
C TRP A 38 -0.67 3.07 -3.03
N ILE A 39 -0.29 2.06 -2.25
CA ILE A 39 -1.20 1.48 -1.24
C ILE A 39 -1.03 2.27 0.05
N LEU A 40 -2.09 2.92 0.50
CA LEU A 40 -2.16 3.49 1.84
C LEU A 40 -2.76 2.44 2.78
N PHE A 41 -1.94 1.86 3.65
CA PHE A 41 -2.41 0.82 4.54
C PHE A 41 -3.20 1.38 5.72
N PRO A 42 -4.18 0.64 6.27
CA PRO A 42 -4.98 1.11 7.40
C PRO A 42 -4.16 1.48 8.64
N TRP A 43 -3.01 0.83 8.84
CA TRP A 43 -2.12 1.12 9.98
C TRP A 43 -1.18 2.31 9.75
N ASP A 44 -1.01 2.75 8.50
CA ASP A 44 -0.29 3.99 8.18
C ASP A 44 -1.21 5.22 8.28
N GLN A 45 -2.52 5.00 8.30
CA GLN A 45 -3.49 6.07 8.42
C GLN A 45 -3.61 6.53 9.88
N GLU A 46 -3.48 7.84 10.07
CA GLU A 46 -3.83 8.50 11.32
C GLU A 46 -5.13 9.30 11.15
N VAL A 47 -5.96 9.28 12.18
CA VAL A 47 -7.16 10.13 12.21
C VAL A 47 -6.75 11.56 12.49
N ALA A 48 -6.81 12.41 11.47
CA ALA A 48 -6.57 13.83 11.59
C ALA A 48 -7.86 14.63 11.35
N GLN A 49 -8.13 15.61 12.21
CA GLN A 49 -9.27 16.49 12.02
C GLN A 49 -9.03 17.40 10.81
N SER A 50 -9.94 17.35 9.85
CA SER A 50 -9.89 18.24 8.68
C SER A 50 -10.49 19.60 9.01
N LYS A 51 -9.83 20.68 8.58
CA LYS A 51 -10.40 22.03 8.67
C LYS A 51 -11.65 22.14 7.77
N PRO A 52 -12.66 22.96 8.16
CA PRO A 52 -13.78 23.28 7.28
C PRO A 52 -13.31 23.84 5.93
N ILE A 53 -14.03 23.49 4.86
CA ILE A 53 -13.67 23.89 3.48
C ILE A 53 -13.54 25.42 3.34
N ILE A 54 -14.43 26.19 3.97
CA ILE A 54 -14.41 27.67 3.90
C ILE A 54 -13.13 28.27 4.49
N GLU A 55 -12.53 27.64 5.50
CA GLU A 55 -11.26 28.10 6.08
C GLU A 55 -10.09 27.84 5.14
N ARG A 56 -10.13 26.74 4.38
CA ARG A 56 -9.11 26.42 3.37
C ARG A 56 -9.11 27.44 2.23
N TYR A 57 -10.29 27.80 1.70
CA TYR A 57 -10.41 28.86 0.68
C TYR A 57 -9.86 30.22 1.13
N ARG A 58 -10.09 30.60 2.39
CA ARG A 58 -9.56 31.85 2.95
C ARG A 58 -8.04 31.83 3.13
N SER A 59 -7.46 30.66 3.41
CA SER A 59 -6.02 30.48 3.63
C SER A 59 -5.20 30.53 2.33
N ASP A 60 -5.78 30.02 1.23
CA ASP A 60 -5.13 29.90 -0.08
C ASP A 60 -5.15 31.22 -0.90
N GLY A 61 -5.56 32.35 -0.30
CA GLY A 61 -5.58 33.66 -0.95
C GLY A 61 -6.52 33.76 -2.17
N LYS A 62 -7.50 32.85 -2.28
CA LYS A 62 -8.51 32.84 -3.36
C LYS A 62 -9.81 33.53 -2.96
N ALA A 63 -9.74 34.47 -2.02
CA ALA A 63 -10.85 35.32 -1.58
C ALA A 63 -10.59 36.76 -2.02
#